data_AF-A0AAE9WVN1-F1
#
_entry.id   AF-A0AAE9WVN1-F1
#
_cell.length_a   1.000
_cell.length_b   1.000
_cell.length_c   1.000
_cell.angle_alpha   90.00
_cell.angle_beta   90.00
_cell.angle_gamma   90.00
#
_symmetry.space_group_name_H-M   'P 1'
#
loop_
_entity.id
_entity.type
_entity.pdbx_description
1 polymer ?
#
loop_
_entity_poly.entity_id
_entity_poly.type
_entity_poly.pdbx_seq_one_letter_code
_entity_poly.pdbx_strand_id
1 'polypeptide(L)'
;MRKFEQCWICLRNSETPVSTPYGHIFCKICIINNFLAQKKEYSKKKKEYENYIKDMDRKKKEEALHIREKEKIKFLDDLENVHEHVKKTDEKKTGVDISNNFWIAGNAKIKKDIDKKLKPPSNKLICPISGKPIKMSELITINPEVIDKNDTINGNWVCSFSKKNIDHNKAVLIKKTGQIILKSIFEKFIYGKKNSLEIQVGDGDFINLQPGGTAFCVHNNVQNSVYREVLL
;
A
#
# COMPACT_ATOMS: atom_id res chain seq x y z
N MET A 1 20.01 -14.27 -4.77
CA MET A 1 20.13 -13.95 -3.33
C MET A 1 20.47 -12.48 -3.19
N ARG A 2 19.85 -11.77 -2.25
CA ARG A 2 20.10 -10.34 -2.00
C ARG A 2 21.04 -10.20 -0.81
N LYS A 3 22.16 -9.49 -0.98
CA LYS A 3 23.04 -9.12 0.14
C LYS A 3 22.37 -8.07 1.03
N PHE A 4 22.84 -7.89 2.26
CA PHE A 4 22.18 -7.01 3.23
C PHE A 4 22.16 -5.55 2.78
N GLU A 5 23.30 -5.07 2.27
CA GLU A 5 23.59 -3.72 1.81
C GLU A 5 22.94 -3.33 0.46
N GLN A 6 22.31 -4.29 -0.23
CA GLN A 6 21.71 -4.04 -1.53
C GLN A 6 20.34 -3.38 -1.42
N CYS A 7 20.09 -2.41 -2.30
CA CYS A 7 18.80 -1.74 -2.42
C CYS A 7 17.72 -2.71 -2.89
N TRP A 8 16.53 -2.64 -2.30
CA TRP A 8 15.39 -3.50 -2.63
C TRP A 8 14.74 -3.20 -3.99
N ILE A 9 15.06 -2.07 -4.62
CA ILE A 9 14.56 -1.70 -5.96
C ILE A 9 15.57 -2.07 -7.04
N CYS A 10 16.83 -1.62 -6.91
CA CYS A 10 17.83 -1.76 -7.98
C CYS A 10 18.78 -2.95 -7.78
N LEU A 11 18.75 -3.64 -6.64
CA LEU A 11 19.60 -4.80 -6.29
C LEU A 11 21.11 -4.56 -6.35
N ARG A 12 21.55 -3.32 -6.57
CA ARG A 12 22.95 -2.89 -6.41
C ARG A 12 23.22 -2.48 -4.97
N ASN A 13 24.50 -2.41 -4.60
CA ASN A 13 24.93 -1.86 -3.32
C ASN A 13 24.35 -0.45 -3.17
N SER A 14 23.76 -0.18 -2.00
CA SER A 14 22.94 0.99 -1.81
C SER A 14 23.79 2.25 -1.63
N GLU A 15 23.83 3.10 -2.65
CA GLU A 15 24.39 4.44 -2.59
C GLU A 15 23.48 5.39 -1.80
N THR A 16 24.05 6.14 -0.85
CA THR A 16 23.29 7.00 0.09
C THR A 16 22.07 6.27 0.67
N PRO A 17 22.31 5.18 1.43
CA PRO A 17 21.26 4.27 1.83
C PRO A 17 20.25 4.94 2.76
N VAL A 18 18.96 4.68 2.51
CA VAL A 18 17.85 5.11 3.34
C VAL A 18 16.99 3.90 3.71
N SER A 19 16.51 3.89 4.94
CA SER A 19 15.58 2.88 5.44
C SER A 19 14.17 3.42 5.53
N THR A 20 13.21 2.55 5.27
CA THR A 20 11.81 2.77 5.65
C THR A 20 11.57 2.38 7.11
N PRO A 21 10.53 2.90 7.78
CA PRO A 21 10.13 2.46 9.12
C PRO A 21 9.88 0.94 9.24
N TYR A 22 9.63 0.28 8.11
CA TYR A 22 9.38 -1.15 8.00
C TYR A 22 10.65 -2.00 7.88
N GLY A 23 11.83 -1.37 7.82
CA GLY A 23 13.12 -2.07 7.79
C GLY A 23 13.67 -2.41 6.41
N HIS A 24 13.10 -1.87 5.33
CA HIS A 24 13.63 -2.08 3.97
C HIS A 24 14.61 -0.98 3.59
N ILE A 25 15.71 -1.36 2.95
CA ILE A 25 16.83 -0.48 2.55
C ILE A 25 16.69 -0.10 1.07
N PHE A 26 16.88 1.17 0.76
CA PHE A 26 16.82 1.68 -0.60
C PHE A 26 17.95 2.69 -0.86
N CYS A 27 18.36 2.83 -2.12
CA CYS A 27 19.07 4.04 -2.53
C CYS A 27 18.11 5.23 -2.43
N LYS A 28 18.60 6.38 -1.95
CA LYS A 28 17.81 7.61 -1.86
C LYS A 28 17.13 7.97 -3.18
N ILE A 29 17.85 7.85 -4.30
CA ILE A 29 17.34 8.16 -5.65
C ILE A 29 16.23 7.18 -6.05
N CYS A 30 16.42 5.88 -5.84
CA CYS A 30 15.46 4.85 -6.24
C CYS A 30 14.10 5.02 -5.54
N ILE A 31 14.10 5.25 -4.22
CA ILE A 31 12.85 5.40 -3.48
C ILE A 31 12.13 6.70 -3.84
N ILE A 32 12.88 7.79 -4.07
CA ILE A 32 12.31 9.07 -4.49
C ILE A 32 11.68 8.95 -5.88
N ASN A 33 12.36 8.31 -6.83
CA ASN A 33 11.82 8.08 -8.18
C ASN A 33 10.51 7.29 -8.14
N ASN A 34 10.44 6.27 -7.27
CA ASN A 34 9.20 5.52 -7.04
C ASN A 34 8.08 6.42 -6.47
N PHE A 35 8.37 7.30 -5.51
CA PHE A 35 7.37 8.25 -5.00
C PHE A 35 6.91 9.26 -6.05
N LEU A 36 7.79 9.72 -6.93
CA LEU A 36 7.42 10.59 -8.05
C LEU A 36 6.49 9.87 -9.04
N ALA A 37 6.77 8.61 -9.35
CA ALA A 37 5.91 7.78 -10.19
C ALA A 37 4.50 7.62 -9.58
N GLN A 38 4.43 7.33 -8.28
CA GLN A 38 3.17 7.22 -7.55
C GLN A 38 2.36 8.52 -7.56
N LYS A 39 3.02 9.68 -7.34
CA LYS A 39 2.35 10.99 -7.43
C LYS A 39 1.80 11.27 -8.83
N LYS A 40 2.55 10.91 -9.88
CA LYS A 40 2.12 11.06 -11.28
C LYS A 40 0.90 10.18 -11.56
N GLU A 41 0.92 8.93 -11.11
CA GLU A 41 -0.21 8.01 -11.26
C GLU A 41 -1.45 8.48 -10.50
N TYR A 42 -1.27 8.93 -9.25
CA TYR A 42 -2.34 9.54 -8.47
C TYR A 42 -2.96 10.74 -9.18
N SER A 43 -2.14 11.63 -9.75
CA SER A 43 -2.65 12.78 -10.49
C SER A 43 -3.49 12.37 -11.71
N LYS A 44 -3.14 11.28 -12.41
CA LYS A 44 -3.93 10.77 -13.53
C LYS A 44 -5.27 10.21 -13.05
N LYS A 45 -5.23 9.32 -12.06
CA LYS A 45 -6.43 8.70 -11.47
C LYS A 45 -7.38 9.73 -10.86
N LYS A 46 -6.84 10.82 -10.28
CA LYS A 46 -7.63 11.93 -9.76
C LYS A 46 -8.44 12.62 -10.86
N LYS A 47 -7.82 12.92 -12.01
CA LYS A 47 -8.51 13.53 -13.15
C LYS A 47 -9.60 12.61 -13.72
N GLU A 48 -9.30 11.31 -13.86
CA GLU A 48 -10.28 10.31 -14.32
C GLU A 48 -11.48 10.23 -13.37
N TYR A 49 -11.23 10.26 -12.06
CA TYR A 49 -12.28 10.26 -11.05
C TYR A 49 -13.12 11.55 -11.06
N GLU A 50 -12.50 12.72 -11.22
CA GLU A 50 -13.20 14.00 -11.36
C GLU A 50 -14.11 14.02 -12.60
N ASN A 51 -13.63 13.50 -13.73
CA ASN A 51 -14.42 13.38 -14.96
C ASN A 51 -15.60 12.42 -14.75
N TYR A 52 -15.37 11.28 -14.10
CA TYR A 52 -16.42 10.33 -13.76
C TYR A 52 -17.51 10.95 -12.88
N ILE A 53 -17.14 11.74 -11.86
CA ILE A 53 -18.13 12.45 -11.02
C ILE A 53 -18.95 13.43 -11.85
N LYS A 54 -18.31 14.23 -12.71
CA LYS A 54 -19.01 15.20 -13.58
C LYS A 54 -20.01 14.53 -14.52
N ASP A 55 -19.62 13.41 -15.14
CA ASP A 55 -20.51 12.66 -16.02
C ASP A 55 -21.69 12.04 -15.26
N MET A 56 -21.44 11.54 -14.05
CA MET A 56 -22.49 11.02 -13.16
C MET A 56 -23.48 12.11 -12.74
N ASP A 57 -22.99 13.31 -12.39
CA ASP A 57 -23.83 14.44 -12.01
C ASP A 57 -24.64 14.97 -13.20
N ARG A 58 -24.07 14.96 -14.42
CA ARG A 58 -24.79 15.31 -15.65
C ARG A 58 -25.95 14.33 -15.90
N LYS A 59 -25.69 13.03 -15.86
CA LYS A 59 -26.73 11.99 -16.03
C LYS A 59 -27.85 12.12 -15.00
N LYS A 60 -27.53 12.32 -13.72
CA LYS A 60 -28.54 12.53 -12.67
C LYS A 60 -29.42 13.76 -12.92
N LYS A 61 -28.84 14.85 -13.44
CA LYS A 61 -29.61 16.05 -13.79
C LYS A 61 -30.54 15.80 -14.99
N GLU A 62 -30.06 15.12 -16.02
CA GLU A 62 -30.85 14.73 -17.19
C GLU A 62 -32.01 13.79 -16.78
N GLU A 63 -31.74 12.80 -15.93
CA GLU A 63 -32.75 11.90 -15.37
C GLU A 63 -33.79 12.66 -14.54
N ALA A 64 -33.37 13.59 -13.68
CA ALA A 64 -34.28 14.42 -12.89
C ALA A 64 -35.16 15.34 -13.76
N LEU A 65 -34.62 15.88 -14.86
CA LEU A 65 -35.38 16.66 -15.83
C LEU A 65 -36.42 15.77 -16.54
N HIS A 66 -36.02 14.59 -17.02
CA HIS A 66 -36.93 13.64 -17.66
C HIS A 66 -38.05 13.15 -16.74
N ILE A 67 -37.76 12.93 -15.45
CA ILE A 67 -38.77 12.54 -14.46
C ILE A 67 -39.79 13.68 -14.28
N ARG A 68 -39.33 14.92 -14.09
CA ARG A 68 -40.21 16.09 -13.96
C ARG A 68 -41.09 16.30 -15.19
N GLU A 69 -40.54 16.09 -16.38
CA GLU A 69 -41.30 16.24 -17.62
C GLU A 69 -42.37 15.15 -17.77
N LYS A 70 -42.06 13.90 -17.41
CA LYS A 70 -43.04 12.81 -17.35
C LYS A 70 -44.14 13.08 -16.31
N GLU A 71 -43.81 13.63 -15.15
CA GLU A 71 -44.79 14.02 -14.13
C GLU A 71 -45.73 15.11 -14.66
N LYS A 72 -45.21 16.12 -15.38
CA LYS A 72 -46.04 17.14 -16.03
C LYS A 72 -47.00 16.56 -17.07
N ILE A 73 -46.51 15.65 -17.92
CA ILE A 73 -47.33 15.02 -18.96
C ILE A 73 -48.44 14.17 -18.32
N LYS A 74 -48.11 13.38 -17.29
CA LYS A 74 -49.12 12.59 -16.55
C LYS A 74 -50.17 13.49 -15.91
N PHE A 75 -49.76 14.61 -15.30
CA PHE A 75 -50.68 15.56 -14.70
C PHE A 75 -51.64 16.18 -15.73
N LEU A 76 -51.16 16.49 -16.94
CA LEU A 76 -51.99 16.99 -18.04
C LEU A 76 -53.01 15.94 -18.52
N ASP A 77 -52.57 14.68 -18.70
CA ASP A 77 -53.43 13.55 -19.10
C ASP A 77 -54.52 13.25 -18.06
N ASP A 78 -54.18 13.35 -16.76
CA ASP A 78 -55.14 13.23 -15.66
C ASP A 78 -56.19 14.35 -15.69
N LEU A 79 -55.78 15.59 -16.02
CA LEU A 79 -56.71 16.71 -16.15
C LEU A 79 -57.67 16.57 -17.35
N GLU A 80 -57.19 16.05 -18.48
CA GLU A 80 -58.03 15.78 -19.66
C GLU A 80 -59.03 14.64 -19.38
N ASN A 81 -58.62 13.58 -18.68
CA ASN A 81 -59.51 12.47 -18.32
C ASN A 81 -60.64 12.83 -17.34
N VAL A 82 -60.47 13.87 -16.51
CA VAL A 82 -61.54 14.36 -15.63
C VAL A 82 -62.73 14.92 -16.43
N HIS A 83 -62.53 15.34 -17.68
CA HIS A 83 -63.61 15.84 -18.55
C HIS A 83 -64.40 14.71 -19.25
N GLU A 84 -63.88 13.48 -19.28
CA GLU A 84 -64.46 12.34 -20.01
C GLU A 84 -65.15 11.27 -19.12
N HIS A 85 -65.46 11.59 -17.87
CA HIS A 85 -66.24 10.69 -17.02
C HIS A 85 -67.76 10.75 -17.29
N VAL A 86 -68.15 10.32 -18.49
CA VAL A 86 -69.41 9.60 -18.72
C VAL A 86 -69.10 8.28 -19.44
N LYS A 87 -69.00 7.22 -18.62
CA LYS A 87 -69.13 5.79 -18.95
C LYS A 87 -68.16 5.20 -19.97
N LYS A 88 -67.26 4.34 -19.46
CA LYS A 88 -67.29 2.90 -19.75
C LYS A 88 -66.44 2.09 -18.78
N THR A 89 -67.06 1.04 -18.25
CA THR A 89 -66.43 -0.15 -17.71
C THR A 89 -65.67 -0.88 -18.83
N ASP A 90 -64.48 -1.39 -18.52
CA ASP A 90 -64.10 -2.81 -18.66
C ASP A 90 -62.61 -3.04 -18.96
N GLU A 91 -62.10 -4.04 -18.23
CA GLU A 91 -61.11 -5.05 -18.58
C GLU A 91 -59.69 -4.70 -19.09
N LYS A 92 -58.75 -5.22 -18.29
CA LYS A 92 -57.49 -5.90 -18.68
C LYS A 92 -56.46 -5.11 -19.51
N LYS A 93 -55.34 -4.80 -18.85
CA LYS A 93 -54.00 -5.15 -19.36
C LYS A 93 -53.11 -5.64 -18.21
N THR A 94 -53.09 -6.95 -18.01
CA THR A 94 -51.98 -7.67 -17.35
C THR A 94 -50.78 -7.64 -18.29
N GLY A 95 -50.10 -6.50 -18.39
CA GLY A 95 -48.78 -6.41 -19.00
C GLY A 95 -47.76 -6.92 -18.00
N VAL A 96 -47.31 -8.16 -18.15
CA VAL A 96 -46.15 -8.66 -17.41
C VAL A 96 -44.95 -7.83 -17.86
N ASP A 97 -44.38 -7.04 -16.95
CA ASP A 97 -43.21 -6.20 -17.20
C ASP A 97 -41.95 -7.09 -17.35
N ILE A 98 -41.72 -7.56 -18.57
CA ILE A 98 -40.62 -8.47 -18.95
C ILE A 98 -39.25 -7.76 -18.89
N SER A 99 -39.21 -6.44 -18.64
CA SER A 99 -37.97 -5.65 -18.62
C SER A 99 -36.97 -6.08 -17.53
N ASN A 100 -37.44 -6.75 -16.47
CA ASN A 100 -36.60 -7.24 -15.37
C ASN A 100 -36.31 -8.75 -15.40
N ASN A 101 -36.66 -9.47 -16.47
CA ASN A 101 -36.37 -10.90 -16.56
C ASN A 101 -34.88 -11.16 -16.76
N PHE A 102 -34.29 -11.85 -15.79
CA PHE A 102 -32.88 -12.28 -15.75
C PHE A 102 -32.50 -13.21 -16.91
N TRP A 103 -33.46 -13.97 -17.46
CA TRP A 103 -33.25 -15.00 -18.48
C TRP A 103 -33.16 -14.47 -19.92
N ILE A 104 -33.34 -13.16 -20.14
CA ILE A 104 -33.20 -12.54 -21.45
C ILE A 104 -31.75 -12.08 -21.62
N ALA A 105 -31.07 -12.63 -22.62
CA ALA A 105 -29.64 -12.40 -22.86
C ALA A 105 -29.23 -10.92 -23.02
N GLY A 106 -30.18 -10.03 -23.35
CA GLY A 106 -29.99 -8.58 -23.41
C GLY A 106 -29.94 -7.86 -22.06
N ASN A 107 -30.57 -8.40 -21.02
CA ASN A 107 -30.73 -7.73 -19.71
C ASN A 107 -29.60 -8.03 -18.72
N ALA A 108 -28.87 -9.13 -18.90
CA ALA A 108 -27.77 -9.53 -18.01
C ALA A 108 -26.57 -8.57 -18.02
N LYS A 109 -26.42 -7.74 -19.07
CA LYS A 109 -25.33 -6.76 -19.19
C LYS A 109 -25.62 -5.44 -18.48
N ILE A 110 -26.90 -5.09 -18.31
CA ILE A 110 -27.33 -3.80 -17.75
C ILE A 110 -26.90 -3.67 -16.28
N LYS A 111 -26.94 -4.75 -15.49
CA LYS A 111 -26.49 -4.71 -14.07
C LYS A 111 -24.97 -4.59 -13.88
N LYS A 112 -24.14 -4.97 -14.86
CA LYS A 112 -22.66 -4.93 -14.70
C LYS A 112 -22.08 -3.54 -14.95
N ASP A 113 -22.71 -2.74 -15.80
CA ASP A 113 -22.21 -1.41 -16.16
C ASP A 113 -22.73 -0.29 -15.23
N ILE A 114 -23.83 -0.52 -14.51
CA ILE A 114 -24.42 0.47 -13.59
C ILE A 114 -23.57 0.66 -12.31
N ASP A 115 -22.73 -0.31 -11.92
CA ASP A 115 -22.06 -0.31 -10.60
C ASP A 115 -20.52 -0.44 -10.63
N LYS A 116 -19.83 -0.08 -11.72
CA LYS A 116 -18.41 0.31 -11.59
C LYS A 116 -18.30 1.71 -11.00
N LYS A 117 -18.75 1.87 -9.74
CA LYS A 117 -18.44 3.06 -8.94
C LYS A 117 -16.93 3.13 -8.79
N LEU A 118 -16.30 4.01 -9.57
CA LEU A 118 -14.88 4.30 -9.42
C LEU A 118 -14.62 4.75 -7.98
N LYS A 119 -13.71 4.07 -7.28
CA LYS A 119 -13.35 4.42 -5.90
C LYS A 119 -12.52 5.70 -5.91
N PRO A 120 -12.65 6.57 -4.89
CA PRO A 120 -11.81 7.74 -4.77
C PRO A 120 -10.34 7.34 -4.69
N PRO A 121 -9.45 7.94 -5.48
CA PRO A 121 -8.02 7.64 -5.42
C PRO A 121 -7.44 8.14 -4.10
N SER A 122 -6.55 7.35 -3.48
CA SER A 122 -5.87 7.71 -2.23
C SER A 122 -4.56 8.47 -2.49
N ASN A 123 -4.34 9.58 -1.79
CA ASN A 123 -3.12 10.41 -1.90
C ASN A 123 -1.92 9.91 -1.07
N LYS A 124 -2.02 8.73 -0.43
CA LYS A 124 -0.96 8.22 0.44
C LYS A 124 0.12 7.57 -0.43
N LEU A 125 1.39 7.92 -0.19
CA LEU A 125 2.52 7.22 -0.81
C LEU A 125 2.66 5.83 -0.19
N ILE A 126 3.09 4.87 -0.98
CA ILE A 126 3.13 3.46 -0.62
C ILE A 126 4.57 2.95 -0.75
N CYS A 127 5.00 2.11 0.18
CA CYS A 127 6.28 1.41 0.06
C CYS A 127 6.21 0.36 -1.08
N PRO A 128 7.18 0.33 -2.01
CA PRO A 128 7.14 -0.55 -3.17
C PRO A 128 7.20 -2.04 -2.81
N ILE A 129 7.75 -2.39 -1.64
CA ILE A 129 7.89 -3.77 -1.18
C ILE A 129 6.80 -4.16 -0.19
N SER A 130 6.52 -3.33 0.81
CA SER A 130 5.60 -3.69 1.89
C SER A 130 4.14 -3.34 1.62
N GLY A 131 3.85 -2.52 0.61
CA GLY A 131 2.48 -2.06 0.32
C GLY A 131 1.87 -1.16 1.41
N LYS A 132 2.64 -0.80 2.44
CA LYS A 132 2.18 0.04 3.55
C LYS A 132 2.37 1.52 3.24
N PRO A 133 1.50 2.42 3.76
CA PRO A 133 1.65 3.85 3.55
C PRO A 133 2.91 4.38 4.24
N ILE A 134 3.59 5.34 3.62
CA ILE A 134 4.82 5.95 4.14
C ILE A 134 4.90 7.42 3.75
N LYS A 135 5.50 8.26 4.59
CA LYS A 135 5.82 9.65 4.22
C LYS A 135 7.30 9.80 3.86
N MET A 136 7.62 10.80 3.04
CA MET A 136 9.01 11.09 2.67
C MET A 136 9.88 11.50 3.87
N SER A 137 9.29 12.15 4.87
CA SER A 137 9.95 12.53 6.13
C SER A 137 10.24 11.35 7.05
N GLU A 138 9.57 10.21 6.85
CA GLU A 138 9.76 9.00 7.65
C GLU A 138 10.90 8.13 7.13
N LEU A 139 11.53 8.51 6.01
CA LEU A 139 12.75 7.89 5.52
C LEU A 139 13.92 8.29 6.41
N ILE A 140 14.69 7.30 6.84
CA ILE A 140 15.81 7.50 7.75
C ILE A 140 17.09 7.18 7.01
N THR A 141 18.02 8.13 7.02
CA THR A 141 19.34 7.96 6.42
C THR A 141 20.14 6.95 7.22
N ILE A 142 20.77 6.01 6.52
CA ILE A 142 21.67 5.02 7.09
C ILE A 142 23.10 5.50 6.84
N ASN A 143 23.94 5.48 7.87
CA ASN A 143 25.38 5.68 7.75
C ASN A 143 26.10 4.38 8.12
N PRO A 144 26.23 3.44 7.17
CA PRO A 144 26.87 2.16 7.43
C PRO A 144 28.38 2.36 7.54
N GLU A 145 28.99 1.67 8.49
CA GLU A 145 30.43 1.47 8.47
C GLU A 145 30.76 0.34 7.50
N VAL A 146 31.82 0.53 6.72
CA VAL A 146 32.29 -0.44 5.72
C VAL A 146 33.68 -0.88 6.14
N ILE A 147 33.94 -2.19 6.11
CA ILE A 147 35.29 -2.73 6.25
C ILE A 147 35.69 -3.31 4.90
N ASP A 148 36.65 -2.67 4.25
CA ASP A 148 37.25 -3.14 3.01
C ASP A 148 38.31 -4.18 3.36
N LYS A 149 37.93 -5.47 3.32
CA LYS A 149 38.90 -6.55 3.60
C LYS A 149 39.76 -6.91 2.41
N ASN A 150 39.38 -6.57 1.17
CA ASN A 150 40.12 -6.78 -0.08
C ASN A 150 39.39 -6.02 -1.21
N ASP A 151 40.11 -5.29 -2.06
CA ASP A 151 39.80 -4.46 -3.27
C ASP A 151 38.53 -4.74 -4.13
N THR A 152 37.45 -5.21 -3.53
CA THR A 152 36.17 -5.43 -4.19
C THR A 152 35.42 -4.11 -4.09
N ILE A 153 35.01 -3.60 -5.24
CA ILE A 153 34.49 -2.24 -5.50
C ILE A 153 33.35 -1.80 -4.57
N ASN A 154 32.76 -2.69 -3.76
CA ASN A 154 31.85 -2.35 -2.68
C ASN A 154 32.07 -3.26 -1.46
N GLY A 155 32.56 -2.71 -0.35
CA GLY A 155 32.73 -3.43 0.91
C GLY A 155 31.40 -3.81 1.57
N ASN A 156 31.45 -4.85 2.40
CA ASN A 156 30.27 -5.32 3.15
C ASN A 156 30.03 -4.42 4.37
N TRP A 157 28.75 -4.22 4.72
CA TRP A 157 28.37 -3.41 5.88
C TRP A 157 28.65 -4.14 7.18
N VAL A 158 29.22 -3.41 8.14
CA VAL A 158 29.53 -3.96 9.47
C VAL A 158 28.70 -3.31 10.56
N CYS A 159 28.55 -4.07 11.65
CA CYS A 159 27.94 -3.57 12.87
C CYS A 159 28.85 -2.54 13.54
N SER A 160 28.32 -1.34 13.83
CA SER A 160 29.12 -0.26 14.43
C SER A 160 29.72 -0.64 15.79
N PHE A 161 28.98 -1.43 16.59
CA PHE A 161 29.44 -1.89 17.92
C PHE A 161 30.47 -3.03 17.86
N SER A 162 30.19 -4.13 17.14
CA SER A 162 31.07 -5.31 17.15
C SER A 162 32.06 -5.42 16.00
N LYS A 163 31.97 -4.51 15.01
CA LYS A 163 32.74 -4.55 13.75
C LYS A 163 32.63 -5.89 13.00
N LYS A 164 31.54 -6.64 13.24
CA LYS A 164 31.25 -7.91 12.57
C LYS A 164 30.45 -7.63 11.30
N ASN A 165 30.70 -8.41 10.25
CA ASN A 165 29.96 -8.32 8.99
C ASN A 165 28.47 -8.67 9.19
N ILE A 166 27.59 -7.93 8.52
CA ILE A 166 26.13 -8.13 8.57
C ILE A 166 25.69 -8.76 7.25
N ASP A 167 25.73 -10.10 7.17
CA ASP A 167 25.27 -10.81 5.97
C ASP A 167 23.80 -11.22 6.09
N HIS A 168 23.48 -12.12 7.03
CA HIS A 168 22.14 -12.71 7.20
C HIS A 168 21.52 -12.45 8.57
N ASN A 169 22.31 -11.88 9.47
CA ASN A 169 21.92 -11.61 10.83
C ASN A 169 20.88 -10.50 10.89
N LYS A 170 19.94 -10.61 11.83
CA LYS A 170 18.98 -9.53 12.12
C LYS A 170 19.74 -8.32 12.66
N ALA A 171 19.45 -7.15 12.11
CA ALA A 171 20.09 -5.89 12.49
C ALA A 171 19.04 -4.83 12.81
N VAL A 172 19.46 -3.85 13.60
CA VAL A 172 18.67 -2.74 14.12
C VAL A 172 19.34 -1.44 13.69
N LEU A 173 18.55 -0.52 13.17
CA LEU A 173 18.96 0.84 12.83
C LEU A 173 18.55 1.80 13.95
N ILE A 174 19.48 2.63 14.41
CA ILE A 174 19.18 3.73 15.34
C ILE A 174 18.79 4.96 14.51
N LYS A 175 17.61 5.54 14.76
CA LYS A 175 17.11 6.67 13.96
C LYS A 175 17.94 7.95 14.09
N LYS A 176 18.46 8.24 15.29
CA LYS A 176 19.20 9.47 15.59
C LYS A 176 20.57 9.50 14.91
N THR A 177 21.29 8.38 14.92
CA THR A 177 22.67 8.31 14.40
C THR A 177 22.76 7.67 13.02
N GLY A 178 21.73 6.95 12.58
CA GLY A 178 21.75 6.19 11.33
C GLY A 178 22.68 4.97 11.37
N GLN A 179 23.17 4.57 12.54
CA GLN A 179 24.09 3.43 12.70
C GLN A 179 23.34 2.10 12.74
N ILE A 180 23.96 1.07 12.17
CA ILE A 180 23.43 -0.30 12.15
C ILE A 180 24.13 -1.15 13.22
N ILE A 181 23.34 -1.86 14.01
CA ILE A 181 23.80 -2.72 15.09
C ILE A 181 23.13 -4.09 14.99
N LEU A 182 23.85 -5.17 15.29
CA LEU A 182 23.26 -6.51 15.35
C LEU A 182 22.20 -6.58 16.45
N LYS A 183 21.06 -7.21 16.16
CA LYS A 183 19.93 -7.32 17.10
C LYS A 183 20.34 -7.96 18.42
N SER A 184 21.13 -9.03 18.39
CA SER A 184 21.61 -9.73 19.60
C SER A 184 22.48 -8.87 20.51
N ILE A 185 23.16 -7.87 19.94
CA ILE A 185 24.00 -6.94 20.68
C ILE A 185 23.16 -5.78 21.20
N PHE A 186 22.25 -5.29 20.36
CA PHE A 186 21.30 -4.24 20.71
C PHE A 186 20.48 -4.61 21.95
N GLU A 187 19.90 -5.81 22.00
CA GLU A 187 19.08 -6.25 23.14
C GLU A 187 19.88 -6.43 24.43
N LYS A 188 21.14 -6.88 24.36
CA LYS A 188 21.95 -7.17 25.56
C LYS A 188 22.59 -5.93 26.17
N PHE A 189 23.07 -5.04 25.31
CA PHE A 189 23.91 -3.92 25.73
C PHE A 189 23.17 -2.60 25.68
N ILE A 190 22.27 -2.41 24.71
CA ILE A 190 21.72 -1.09 24.35
C ILE A 190 20.31 -0.87 24.88
N TYR A 191 19.48 -1.90 24.84
CA TYR A 191 18.11 -1.81 25.30
C TYR A 191 18.07 -1.67 26.83
N GLY A 192 17.55 -0.54 27.33
CA GLY A 192 17.35 -0.30 28.76
C GLY A 192 18.60 0.07 29.58
N LYS A 193 19.76 0.29 28.96
CA LYS A 193 21.01 0.71 29.63
C LYS A 193 21.60 1.95 28.98
N LYS A 194 22.30 2.80 29.77
CA LYS A 194 23.17 3.84 29.21
C LYS A 194 24.39 3.14 28.57
N ASN A 195 24.55 3.30 27.27
CA ASN A 195 25.69 2.77 26.53
C ASN A 195 26.92 3.67 26.64
N SER A 196 28.07 3.14 26.21
CA SER A 196 29.28 3.91 25.85
C SER A 196 29.06 4.96 24.75
N LEU A 197 27.92 4.91 24.05
CA LEU A 197 27.50 5.90 23.04
C LEU A 197 26.65 7.03 23.65
N GLU A 198 26.42 7.03 24.98
CA GLU A 198 25.62 8.00 25.75
C GLU A 198 24.15 8.19 25.31
N ILE A 199 23.69 7.46 24.29
CA ILE A 199 22.32 7.55 23.79
C ILE A 199 21.43 6.54 24.54
N GLN A 200 20.43 7.05 25.25
CA GLN A 200 19.28 6.24 25.68
C GLN A 200 18.36 6.04 24.46
N VAL A 201 18.09 4.78 24.14
CA VAL A 201 17.23 4.38 23.02
C VAL A 201 15.92 3.84 23.59
N GLY A 202 14.81 4.52 23.30
CA GLY A 202 13.45 4.04 23.62
C GLY A 202 12.85 3.21 22.48
N ASP A 203 11.66 2.65 22.70
CA ASP A 203 10.95 1.77 21.73
C ASP A 203 10.65 2.42 20.37
N GLY A 204 10.62 3.76 20.31
CA GLY A 204 10.40 4.52 19.08
C GLY A 204 11.67 4.93 18.33
N ASP A 205 12.86 4.77 18.93
CA ASP A 205 14.11 5.33 18.41
C ASP A 205 14.90 4.35 17.54
N PHE A 206 14.42 3.11 17.38
CA PHE A 206 15.05 2.09 16.57
C PHE A 206 14.11 1.46 15.54
N ILE A 207 14.69 0.84 14.51
CA ILE A 207 13.97 0.10 13.46
C ILE A 207 14.65 -1.26 13.28
N ASN A 208 13.84 -2.32 13.27
CA ASN A 208 14.30 -3.63 12.86
C ASN A 208 14.47 -3.68 11.34
N LEU A 209 15.70 -3.90 10.86
CA LEU A 209 16.00 -4.03 9.44
C LEU A 209 15.72 -5.46 8.95
N GLN A 210 15.26 -5.57 7.71
CA GLN A 210 15.06 -6.85 7.04
C GLN A 210 16.41 -7.45 6.63
N PRO A 211 16.69 -8.72 6.99
CA PRO A 211 17.96 -9.35 6.67
C PRO A 211 18.15 -9.57 5.16
N GLY A 212 19.40 -9.87 4.77
CA GLY A 212 19.72 -10.37 3.43
C GLY A 212 19.02 -11.70 3.16
N GLY A 213 18.70 -11.97 1.90
CA GLY A 213 18.08 -13.23 1.49
C GLY A 213 19.13 -14.30 1.25
N THR A 214 19.00 -15.45 1.92
CA THR A 214 19.83 -16.65 1.66
C THR A 214 19.12 -17.59 0.68
N ALA A 215 19.80 -18.62 0.17
CA ALA A 215 19.16 -19.70 -0.62
C ALA A 215 18.06 -20.43 0.17
N PHE A 216 18.09 -20.33 1.50
CA PHE A 216 17.26 -21.11 2.38
C PHE A 216 16.12 -20.24 2.91
N CYS A 217 14.88 -20.62 2.58
CA CYS A 217 13.65 -19.91 3.00
C CYS A 217 13.46 -19.86 4.54
N VAL A 218 14.17 -20.70 5.31
CA VAL A 218 13.98 -20.91 6.76
C VAL A 218 15.13 -20.36 7.61
N HIS A 219 16.09 -19.63 7.02
CA HIS A 219 17.39 -19.32 7.67
C HIS A 219 17.31 -18.61 9.04
N ASN A 220 16.20 -17.96 9.39
CA ASN A 220 16.04 -17.19 10.62
C ASN A 220 14.89 -17.63 11.55
N ASN A 221 14.20 -18.73 11.22
CA ASN A 221 13.10 -19.32 12.00
C ASN A 221 13.43 -20.73 12.54
N VAL A 222 14.66 -21.22 12.37
CA VAL A 222 15.09 -22.50 12.94
C VAL A 222 15.12 -22.38 14.46
N GLN A 223 14.18 -23.04 15.12
CA GLN A 223 14.20 -23.23 16.57
C GLN A 223 14.94 -24.54 16.85
N ASN A 224 16.08 -24.46 17.53
CA ASN A 224 16.81 -25.65 17.95
C ASN A 224 16.23 -26.12 19.29
N SER A 225 15.57 -27.27 19.32
CA SER A 225 15.15 -27.93 20.55
C SER A 225 16.33 -28.74 21.09
N VAL A 226 17.02 -28.18 22.08
CA VAL A 226 18.13 -28.89 22.74
C VAL A 226 17.53 -29.94 23.65
N TYR A 227 17.47 -31.19 23.18
CA TYR A 227 17.18 -32.33 24.04
C TYR A 227 18.44 -32.66 24.84
N ARG A 228 18.40 -32.47 26.15
CA ARG A 228 19.40 -33.04 27.06
C ARG A 228 18.89 -34.40 27.50
N GLU A 229 19.58 -35.46 27.10
CA GLU A 229 19.38 -36.76 27.72
C GLU A 229 19.67 -36.63 29.22
N VAL A 230 18.70 -37.05 30.03
CA VAL A 230 18.87 -37.16 31.47
C VAL A 230 19.73 -38.40 31.68
N LEU A 231 20.97 -38.22 32.11
CA LEU A 231 21.84 -39.33 32.50
C LEU A 231 21.19 -40.02 33.72
N LEU A 232 20.73 -41.26 33.50
CA LEU A 232 20.32 -42.21 34.55
C LEU A 232 21.55 -42.81 35.23
#